data_AF-A0A5P9FHN8-F1
#
_entry.id   AF-A0A5P9FHN8-F1
#
_cell.length_a   1.000
_cell.length_b   1.000
_cell.length_c   1.000
_cell.angle_alpha   90.00
_cell.angle_beta   90.00
_cell.angle_gamma   90.00
#
_symmetry.space_group_name_H-M   'P 1'
#
loop_
_entity.id
_entity.type
_entity.pdbx_description
1 polymer ?
#
loop_
_entity_poly.entity_id
_entity_poly.type
_entity_poly.pdbx_seq_one_letter_code
_entity_poly.pdbx_strand_id
1 'polypeptide(L)'
;MFLEYTISQLDIGPMPPDRADEMGHLGFLQWLGALPGERSFAQEAERALVLSLPAAGYSPALAVFCDLVSRAVAASPAPLTLRLPQATRRGGARARRVTP
;
A
#
# COMPACT_ATOMS: atom_id res chain seq x y z
N MET A 1 12.03 -4.99 -2.29
CA MET A 1 13.27 -4.25 -2.00
C MET A 1 13.07 -3.20 -0.90
N PHE A 2 12.23 -2.16 -1.05
CA PHE A 2 12.12 -1.15 0.02
C PHE A 2 11.49 -1.70 1.32
N LEU A 3 10.47 -2.57 1.21
CA LEU A 3 9.86 -3.21 2.38
C LEU A 3 10.86 -4.05 3.19
N GLU A 4 11.71 -4.86 2.55
CA GLU A 4 12.73 -5.65 3.28
C GLU A 4 13.71 -4.74 4.02
N TYR A 5 14.08 -3.59 3.42
CA TYR A 5 14.93 -2.59 4.07
C TYR A 5 14.24 -1.97 5.29
N THR A 6 12.98 -1.54 5.15
CA THR A 6 12.20 -1.01 6.28
C THR A 6 12.11 -2.03 7.42
N ILE A 7 11.88 -3.30 7.11
CA ILE A 7 11.84 -4.37 8.13
C ILE A 7 13.20 -4.46 8.84
N SER A 8 14.31 -4.49 8.10
CA SER A 8 15.65 -4.56 8.70
C SER A 8 15.99 -3.36 9.60
N GLN A 9 15.46 -2.16 9.29
CA GLN A 9 15.66 -0.97 10.11
C GLN A 9 14.81 -0.96 11.38
N LEU A 10 13.65 -1.60 11.36
CA LEU A 10 12.75 -1.69 12.50
C LEU A 10 13.08 -2.89 13.39
N ASP A 11 13.68 -3.96 12.84
CA ASP A 11 14.08 -5.16 13.57
C ASP A 11 15.42 -4.99 14.31
N ILE A 12 15.52 -3.98 15.17
CA ILE A 12 16.73 -3.67 15.94
C ILE A 12 16.63 -4.10 17.42
N GLY A 13 15.62 -4.91 17.75
CA GLY A 13 15.42 -5.47 19.09
C GLY A 13 14.70 -4.54 20.08
N PRO A 14 14.79 -4.85 21.39
CA PRO A 14 14.07 -4.13 22.43
C PRO A 14 14.50 -2.66 22.54
N MET A 15 13.51 -1.77 22.69
CA MET A 15 13.72 -0.34 22.90
C MET A 15 12.59 0.27 23.73
N PRO A 16 12.76 1.50 24.26
CA PRO A 16 11.69 2.18 25.00
C PRO A 16 10.42 2.38 24.14
N PRO A 17 9.21 2.32 24.73
CA PRO A 17 7.96 2.43 23.99
C PRO A 17 7.84 3.70 23.13
N ASP A 18 8.21 4.86 23.67
CA ASP A 18 8.13 6.14 22.93
C ASP A 18 9.01 6.13 21.68
N ARG A 19 10.18 5.48 21.77
CA ARG A 19 11.10 5.34 20.63
C ARG A 19 10.61 4.32 19.62
N ALA A 20 10.00 3.23 20.09
CA ALA A 20 9.36 2.25 19.22
C ALA A 20 8.20 2.87 18.44
N ASP A 21 7.43 3.74 19.09
CA ASP A 21 6.33 4.48 18.49
C ASP A 21 6.85 5.40 17.38
N GLU A 22 7.85 6.24 17.68
CA GLU A 22 8.48 7.14 16.70
C GLU A 22 9.04 6.36 15.51
N MET A 23 9.80 5.28 15.77
CA MET A 23 10.40 4.47 14.72
C MET A 23 9.37 3.75 13.86
N GLY A 24 8.32 3.18 14.47
CA GLY A 24 7.24 2.51 13.74
C GLY A 24 6.50 3.47 12.80
N HIS A 25 6.21 4.70 13.27
CA HIS A 25 5.61 5.75 12.45
C HIS A 25 6.52 6.19 11.30
N LEU A 26 7.81 6.41 11.57
CA LEU A 26 8.77 6.77 10.53
C LEU A 26 8.90 5.66 9.48
N GLY A 27 9.00 4.40 9.91
CA GLY A 27 9.06 3.25 9.01
C GLY A 27 7.80 3.13 8.15
N PHE A 28 6.62 3.36 8.75
CA PHE A 28 5.35 3.39 8.01
C PHE A 28 5.33 4.47 6.93
N LEU A 29 5.70 5.71 7.27
CA LEU A 29 5.73 6.82 6.30
C LEU A 29 6.74 6.58 5.17
N GLN A 30 7.92 6.06 5.49
CA GLN A 30 8.94 5.73 4.51
C GLN A 30 8.45 4.62 3.56
N TRP A 31 7.91 3.53 4.11
CA TRP A 31 7.37 2.43 3.30
C TRP A 31 6.22 2.90 2.40
N LEU A 32 5.28 3.69 2.95
CA LEU A 32 4.14 4.23 2.21
C LEU A 32 4.61 5.13 1.05
N GLY A 33 5.58 6.00 1.31
CA GLY A 33 6.15 6.90 0.29
C GLY A 33 6.95 6.17 -0.80
N ALA A 34 7.36 4.93 -0.55
CA ALA A 34 8.13 4.10 -1.49
C ALA A 34 7.25 3.10 -2.27
N LEU A 35 5.93 3.09 -2.06
CA LEU A 35 5.04 2.16 -2.75
C LEU A 35 4.98 2.45 -4.27
N PRO A 36 5.02 1.41 -5.12
CA PRO A 36 4.83 1.60 -6.55
C PRO A 36 3.40 2.07 -6.87
N GLY A 37 3.26 3.15 -7.64
CA GLY A 37 1.95 3.74 -7.94
C GLY A 37 0.98 2.86 -8.74
N GLU A 38 1.48 1.81 -9.39
CA GLU A 38 0.65 0.86 -10.16
C GLU A 38 0.12 -0.30 -9.33
N ARG A 39 0.56 -0.44 -8.07
CA ARG A 39 0.17 -1.57 -7.22
C ARG A 39 -0.98 -1.22 -6.29
N SER A 40 -1.77 -2.24 -5.97
CA SER A 40 -2.83 -2.09 -4.98
C SER A 40 -2.23 -1.90 -3.59
N PHE A 41 -2.64 -0.84 -2.90
CA PHE A 41 -2.27 -0.60 -1.51
C PHE A 41 -2.59 -1.82 -0.62
N ALA A 42 -3.75 -2.45 -0.83
CA ALA A 42 -4.17 -3.61 -0.04
C ALA A 42 -3.21 -4.80 -0.20
N GLN A 43 -2.73 -5.07 -1.41
CA GLN A 43 -1.78 -6.15 -1.68
C GLN A 43 -0.40 -5.88 -1.06
N GLU A 44 0.07 -4.63 -1.14
CA GLU A 44 1.34 -4.24 -0.52
C GLU A 44 1.25 -4.27 1.01
N ALA A 45 0.11 -3.87 1.59
CA ALA A 45 -0.15 -3.95 3.02
C ALA A 45 -0.19 -5.40 3.52
N GLU A 46 -0.86 -6.30 2.79
CA GLU A 46 -0.84 -7.74 3.08
C GLU A 46 0.58 -8.28 3.06
N ARG A 47 1.35 -7.96 2.02
CA ARG A 47 2.77 -8.36 1.92
C ARG A 47 3.59 -7.83 3.11
N ALA A 48 3.39 -6.57 3.50
CA ALA A 48 4.07 -5.96 4.63
C ALA A 48 3.77 -6.71 5.94
N LEU A 49 2.50 -7.03 6.19
CA LEU A 49 2.11 -7.79 7.39
C LEU A 49 2.70 -9.21 7.38
N VAL A 50 2.61 -9.93 6.26
CA VAL A 50 3.15 -11.30 6.15
C VAL A 50 4.65 -11.33 6.46
N LEU A 51 5.41 -10.35 6.00
CA LEU A 51 6.86 -10.31 6.20
C LEU A 51 7.27 -9.78 7.58
N SER A 52 6.49 -8.87 8.18
CA SER A 52 6.85 -8.20 9.44
C SER A 52 6.34 -8.91 10.69
N LEU A 53 5.16 -9.55 10.63
CA LEU A 53 4.52 -10.16 11.80
C LEU A 53 5.40 -11.19 12.55
N PRO A 54 6.22 -12.04 11.90
CA PRO A 54 7.08 -12.99 12.61
C PRO A 54 8.08 -12.31 13.56
N ALA A 55 8.57 -11.12 13.22
CA ALA A 55 9.53 -10.36 14.01
C ALA A 55 8.87 -9.34 14.95
N ALA A 56 7.59 -8.99 14.73
CA ALA A 56 6.85 -8.05 15.55
C ALA A 56 6.74 -8.47 17.04
N GLY A 57 6.84 -9.77 17.34
CA GLY A 57 6.85 -10.25 18.73
C GLY A 57 8.13 -9.91 19.51
N TYR A 58 9.22 -9.58 18.81
CA TYR A 58 10.54 -9.32 19.40
C TYR A 58 11.02 -7.88 19.16
N SER A 59 10.51 -7.21 18.13
CA SER A 59 10.75 -5.79 17.87
C SER A 59 9.49 -4.95 18.13
N PRO A 60 9.49 -4.11 19.18
CA PRO A 60 8.39 -3.19 19.45
C PRO A 60 8.10 -2.22 18.30
N ALA A 61 9.13 -1.77 17.56
CA ALA A 61 8.95 -0.85 16.44
C ALA A 61 8.24 -1.52 15.24
N LEU A 62 8.54 -2.80 14.99
CA LEU A 62 7.79 -3.59 13.99
C LEU A 62 6.33 -3.82 14.41
N ALA A 63 6.06 -4.00 15.70
CA ALA A 63 4.70 -4.13 16.20
C ALA A 63 3.88 -2.86 15.91
N VAL A 64 4.45 -1.67 16.18
CA VAL A 64 3.83 -0.37 15.85
C VAL A 64 3.60 -0.24 14.33
N PHE A 65 4.60 -0.57 13.52
CA PHE A 65 4.45 -0.57 12.06
C PHE A 65 3.29 -1.48 11.59
N CYS A 66 3.20 -2.71 12.11
CA CYS A 66 2.13 -3.64 11.75
C CYS A 66 0.74 -3.12 12.16
N ASP A 67 0.62 -2.48 13.33
CA ASP A 67 -0.62 -1.85 13.77
C ASP A 67 -1.04 -0.70 12.82
N LEU A 68 -0.09 0.18 12.45
CA LEU A 68 -0.34 1.26 11.50
C LEU A 68 -0.80 0.75 10.13
N VAL A 69 -0.14 -0.29 9.59
CA VAL A 69 -0.55 -0.92 8.33
C VAL A 69 -1.96 -1.49 8.44
N SER A 70 -2.28 -2.19 9.53
CA SER A 70 -3.60 -2.78 9.77
C SER A 70 -4.70 -1.71 9.85
N ARG A 71 -4.45 -0.62 10.59
CA ARG A 71 -5.36 0.53 10.69
C ARG A 71 -5.55 1.22 9.35
N ALA A 72 -4.48 1.41 8.58
CA ALA A 72 -4.54 2.04 7.27
C ALA A 72 -5.36 1.20 6.28
N VAL A 73 -5.25 -0.12 6.31
CA VAL A 73 -6.11 -1.03 5.53
C VAL A 73 -7.57 -0.89 5.95
N ALA A 74 -7.86 -0.89 7.25
CA ALA A 74 -9.21 -0.75 7.77
C ALA A 74 -9.86 0.60 7.44
N ALA A 75 -9.05 1.67 7.37
CA ALA A 75 -9.51 3.01 7.01
C ALA A 75 -9.56 3.27 5.49
N SER A 76 -8.99 2.37 4.68
CA SER A 76 -8.91 2.56 3.23
C SER A 76 -10.30 2.38 2.59
N PRO A 77 -10.80 3.36 1.82
CA PRO A 77 -12.08 3.22 1.14
C PRO A 77 -12.00 2.08 0.12
N ALA A 78 -13.10 1.33 -0.03
CA ALA A 78 -13.18 0.26 -1.00
C ALA A 78 -12.88 0.79 -2.42
N PRO A 79 -12.15 0.03 -3.26
CA PRO A 79 -11.89 0.43 -4.64
C PRO A 79 -13.19 0.72 -5.39
N LEU A 80 -13.29 1.90 -5.99
CA LEU A 80 -14.42 2.25 -6.82
C LEU A 80 -14.39 1.41 -8.10
N THR A 81 -15.43 0.63 -8.35
CA THR A 81 -15.59 -0.09 -9.61
C THR A 81 -16.01 0.89 -10.69
N LEU A 82 -15.04 1.53 -11.33
CA LEU A 82 -15.28 2.42 -12.46
C LEU A 82 -15.51 1.58 -13.72
N ARG A 83 -16.70 1.68 -14.29
CA ARG A 83 -16.99 1.11 -15.61
C ARG A 83 -16.48 2.07 -16.67
N LEU A 84 -15.47 1.66 -17.43
CA LEU A 84 -15.07 2.40 -18.62
C LEU A 84 -16.18 2.33 -19.67
N PRO A 85 -16.50 3.43 -20.37
CA PRO A 85 -17.40 3.39 -21.52
C PRO A 85 -16.90 2.36 -22.53
N GLN A 86 -17.80 1.54 -23.09
CA GLN A 86 -17.43 0.65 -24.17
C GLN A 86 -16.81 1.47 -25.31
N ALA A 87 -15.58 1.09 -25.72
CA ALA A 87 -14.87 1.72 -26.80
C ALA A 87 -15.71 1.63 -28.09
N THR A 88 -16.45 2.68 -28.38
CA THR A 88 -17.25 2.75 -29.60
C THR A 88 -16.33 3.24 -30.70
N ARG A 89 -15.91 2.36 -31.62
CA ARG A 89 -15.28 2.79 -32.87
C ARG A 89 -16.29 3.69 -33.60
N ARG A 90 -16.12 5.01 -33.51
CA ARG A 90 -16.77 5.94 -34.43
C ARG A 90 -16.21 5.62 -35.82
N GLY A 91 -16.94 4.80 -36.58
CA GLY A 91 -16.62 4.47 -37.97
C GLY A 91 -16.67 5.73 -38.84
N GLY A 92 -15.57 6.49 -38.83
CA GLY A 92 -15.46 7.80 -39.45
C GLY A 92 -15.61 7.83 -40.97
N ALA A 93 -15.73 6.68 -41.63
CA ALA A 93 -15.84 6.59 -43.08
C ALA A 93 -17.28 6.37 -43.61
N ARG A 94 -18.23 5.88 -42.79
CA ARG A 94 -19.59 5.52 -43.27
C ARG A 94 -20.67 6.57 -42.96
N ALA A 95 -20.48 7.39 -41.93
CA ALA A 95 -21.45 8.42 -41.53
C ALA A 95 -21.51 9.64 -42.47
N ARG A 96 -20.55 9.80 -43.40
CA ARG A 96 -20.51 10.92 -44.36
C ARG A 96 -21.22 10.65 -45.68
N ARG A 97 -21.90 9.51 -45.84
CA ARG A 97 -22.55 9.10 -47.11
C ARG A 97 -24.06 8.89 -46.99
N VAL A 98 -24.74 9.61 -46.10
CA VAL A 98 -26.19 9.53 -46.00
C VAL A 98 -26.77 10.93 -45.87
N THR A 99 -27.09 11.54 -47.02
CA THR A 99 -28.29 12.33 -47.35
C THR A 99 -28.07 13.11 -48.65
N PRO A 100 -29.13 13.49 -49.38
CA PRO A 100 -30.29 12.74 -49.86
C PRO A 100 -30.20 12.47 -51.39
#